data_AF-A0A662V1Y6-F1
#
_entry.id   AF-A0A662V1Y6-F1
#
_cell.length_a   1.000
_cell.length_b   1.000
_cell.length_c   1.000
_cell.angle_alpha   90.00
_cell.angle_beta   90.00
_cell.angle_gamma   90.00
#
_symmetry.space_group_name_H-M   'P 1'
#
loop_
_entity.id
_entity.type
_entity.pdbx_description
1 polymer ?
#
loop_
_entity_poly.entity_id
_entity_poly.type
_entity_poly.pdbx_seq_one_letter_code
_entity_poly.pdbx_strand_id
1 'polypeptide(L)' 'MGHLYNVFITTFYDEKVKEVDKALRDKCDVIYFLRSRLLKEFYHWRVKCDIDLEEYLAKLLEPDDKIVWFKVEKVDLK' A
#
# COMPACT_ATOMS: atom_id res chain seq x y z
N MET A 1 -17.13 5.52 6.96
CA MET A 1 -17.70 4.17 6.78
C MET A 1 -16.58 3.39 6.10
N GLY A 2 -15.75 2.71 6.89
CA GLY A 2 -14.41 2.32 6.42
C GLY A 2 -14.46 1.32 5.27
N HIS A 3 -13.70 1.61 4.21
CA HIS A 3 -13.49 0.73 3.08
C HIS A 3 -12.29 -0.19 3.34
N LEU A 4 -12.40 -1.43 2.89
CA LEU A 4 -11.30 -2.39 2.96
C LEU A 4 -10.50 -2.30 1.65
N TYR A 5 -9.17 -2.29 1.74
CA TYR A 5 -8.28 -2.22 0.59
C TYR A 5 -7.18 -3.28 0.67
N ASN A 6 -6.79 -3.81 -0.48
CA ASN A 6 -5.48 -4.43 -0.68
C ASN A 6 -4.56 -3.41 -1.37
N VAL A 7 -3.35 -3.23 -0.84
CA VAL A 7 -2.31 -2.37 -1.42
C VAL A 7 -1.14 -3.26 -1.79
N PHE A 8 -0.75 -3.23 -3.06
CA PHE A 8 0.39 -3.96 -3.58
C PHE A 8 1.44 -2.99 -4.09
N ILE A 9 2.69 -3.23 -3.73
CA ILE A 9 3.83 -2.43 -4.19
C ILE A 9 4.97 -3.34 -4.58
N THR A 10 5.59 -3.02 -5.71
CA THR A 10 6.87 -3.56 -6.14
C THR A 10 7.93 -2.45 -6.16
N THR A 11 9.02 -2.64 -5.43
CA THR A 11 10.16 -1.70 -5.44
C THR A 11 11.48 -2.40 -5.08
N PHE A 12 12.57 -1.93 -5.69
CA PHE A 12 13.94 -2.30 -5.34
C PHE A 12 14.47 -1.58 -4.09
N TYR A 13 13.69 -0.64 -3.53
CA TYR A 13 14.12 0.30 -2.50
C TYR A 13 13.32 0.09 -1.20
N ASP A 14 13.91 -0.63 -0.24
CA ASP A 14 13.27 -0.95 1.05
C ASP A 14 12.91 0.30 1.87
N GLU A 15 13.61 1.44 1.68
CA GLU A 15 13.26 2.70 2.35
C GLU A 15 11.89 3.23 1.93
N LYS A 16 11.51 3.04 0.67
CA LYS A 16 10.24 3.57 0.16
C LYS A 16 9.05 2.81 0.73
N VAL A 17 9.23 1.51 0.96
CA VAL A 17 8.27 0.67 1.65
C VAL A 17 8.02 1.15 3.08
N LYS A 18 9.05 1.64 3.78
CA LYS A 18 8.89 2.18 5.14
C LYS A 18 8.07 3.47 5.13
N GLU A 19 8.24 4.32 4.13
CA GLU A 19 7.41 5.53 3.96
C GLU A 19 5.94 5.17 3.74
N VAL A 20 5.68 4.19 2.87
CA VAL A 20 4.32 3.71 2.61
C VAL A 20 3.73 3.04 3.85
N ASP A 21 4.46 2.14 4.52
CA ASP A 21 3.98 1.47 5.74
C ASP A 21 3.62 2.50 6.81
N LYS A 22 4.45 3.53 7.00
CA LYS A 22 4.14 4.64 7.92
C LYS A 22 2.88 5.40 7.48
N ALA A 23 2.79 5.78 6.22
CA ALA A 23 1.64 6.51 5.69
C ALA A 23 0.33 5.72 5.84
N LEU A 24 0.38 4.41 5.63
CA LEU A 24 -0.77 3.52 5.83
C LEU A 24 -1.15 3.40 7.30
N ARG A 25 -0.19 3.27 8.22
CA ARG A 25 -0.47 3.20 9.67
C ARG A 25 -1.00 4.50 10.25
N ASP A 26 -0.57 5.64 9.70
CA ASP A 26 -1.01 6.96 10.17
C ASP A 26 -2.45 7.29 9.72
N LYS A 27 -2.91 6.71 8.61
CA LYS A 27 -4.21 7.05 7.98
C LYS A 27 -5.25 5.93 8.05
N CYS A 28 -4.81 4.68 8.19
CA CYS A 28 -5.64 3.49 8.05
C CYS A 28 -5.36 2.48 9.16
N ASP A 29 -6.32 1.60 9.43
CA ASP A 29 -6.13 0.42 10.26
C ASP A 29 -5.47 -0.68 9.43
N VAL A 30 -4.17 -0.93 9.67
CA VAL A 30 -3.44 -2.02 8.99
C VAL A 30 -3.83 -3.36 9.62
N ILE A 31 -4.54 -4.18 8.84
CA ILE A 31 -5.00 -5.51 9.27
C ILE A 31 -3.86 -6.52 9.17
N TYR A 32 -3.13 -6.52 8.05
CA TYR A 32 -1.88 -7.27 7.93
C TYR A 32 -0.94 -6.67 6.91
N PHE A 33 0.33 -7.05 7.03
CA PHE A 33 1.42 -6.74 6.11
C PHE A 33 2.19 -8.01 5.78
N LEU A 34 2.53 -8.18 4.50
CA LEU A 34 3.32 -9.30 3.98
C LEU A 34 4.38 -8.79 3.01
N ARG A 35 5.63 -9.24 3.22
CA ARG A 35 6.72 -9.16 2.23
C ARG A 35 6.90 -10.54 1.61
N SER A 36 6.85 -10.63 0.28
CA SER A 36 7.09 -11.91 -0.40
C SER A 36 8.54 -12.34 -0.22
N ARG A 37 8.76 -13.62 0.12
CA ARG A 37 10.10 -14.22 0.21
C ARG A 37 10.64 -14.67 -1.15
N LEU A 38 9.74 -14.91 -2.11
CA LEU A 38 10.08 -15.34 -3.48
C LEU A 38 10.31 -14.13 -4.38
N LEU A 39 9.47 -13.11 -4.24
CA LEU A 39 9.60 -11.83 -4.94
C LEU A 39 10.12 -10.82 -3.93
N LYS A 40 11.45 -10.69 -3.79
CA LYS A 40 12.11 -9.87 -2.74
C LYS A 40 11.66 -8.40 -2.69
N GLU A 41 10.99 -7.96 -3.75
CA GLU A 41 10.54 -6.60 -4.01
C GLU A 41 9.03 -6.42 -3.88
N PHE A 42 8.26 -7.49 -3.59
CA PHE A 42 6.80 -7.42 -3.53
C PHE A 42 6.28 -7.31 -2.10
N TYR A 43 5.43 -6.31 -1.90
CA TYR A 43 4.86 -5.93 -0.63
C TYR A 43 3.35 -5.84 -0.72
N HIS A 44 2.66 -6.35 0.29
CA HIS A 44 1.21 -6.37 0.38
C HIS A 44 0.74 -5.90 1.74
N TRP A 45 -0.16 -4.91 1.76
CA TRP A 45 -0.94 -4.54 2.92
C TRP A 45 -2.42 -4.81 2.68
N ARG A 46 -3.11 -5.28 3.73
CA ARG A 46 -4.56 -5.15 3.82
C ARG A 46 -4.87 -4.12 4.88
N VAL A 47 -5.63 -3.09 4.50
CA VAL A 47 -5.94 -1.96 5.37
C VAL A 47 -7.41 -1.62 5.32
N LYS A 48 -7.96 -1.14 6.43
CA LYS A 48 -9.29 -0.51 6.47
C LYS A 48 -9.09 0.99 6.59
N CYS A 49 -9.70 1.75 5.69
CA CYS A 49 -9.49 3.20 5.61
C CYS A 49 -10.79 3.93 5.27
N ASP A 50 -10.98 5.13 5.83
CA ASP A 50 -12.14 5.98 5.55
C ASP A 50 -11.89 6.99 4.41
N ILE A 51 -10.67 7.02 3.86
CA ILE A 51 -10.27 7.89 2.74
C ILE A 51 -10.21 7.12 1.42
N ASP A 52 -10.20 7.85 0.30
CA ASP A 52 -9.80 7.30 -0.99
C ASP A 52 -8.30 6.98 -0.99
N LEU A 53 -8.01 5.72 -0.73
CA LEU A 53 -6.63 5.26 -0.60
C LEU A 53 -5.89 5.21 -1.94
N GLU A 54 -6.61 5.00 -3.04
CA GLU A 54 -6.02 4.96 -4.38
C GLU A 54 -5.49 6.35 -4.75
N GLU A 55 -6.33 7.39 -4.61
CA GLU A 55 -5.93 8.76 -4.87
C GLU A 55 -4.80 9.22 -3.92
N TYR A 56 -4.88 8.85 -2.64
CA TYR A 56 -3.85 9.20 -1.66
C TYR A 56 -2.48 8.60 -2.01
N LEU A 57 -2.43 7.30 -2.32
CA LEU A 57 -1.16 6.64 -2.65
C LEU A 57 -0.62 7.09 -4.00
N ALA A 58 -1.47 7.36 -4.99
CA ALA A 58 -1.03 7.93 -6.26
C ALA A 58 -0.27 9.26 -6.05
N LYS A 59 -0.78 10.16 -5.20
CA LYS A 59 -0.09 11.43 -4.87
C LYS A 59 1.20 11.23 -4.07
N LEU A 60 1.26 10.21 -3.21
CA LEU A 60 2.45 9.91 -2.40
C LEU A 60 3.59 9.28 -3.24
N LEU A 61 3.21 8.58 -4.32
CA LEU A 61 4.11 7.75 -5.12
C LEU A 61 4.44 8.36 -6.49
N GLU A 62 3.75 9.39 -6.96
CA GLU A 62 4.04 10.03 -8.25
C GLU A 62 4.87 11.33 -8.14
N PRO A 63 5.85 11.54 -9.06
CA PRO A 63 6.52 10.56 -9.92
C PRO A 63 7.80 10.09 -9.23
N ASP A 64 7.69 9.07 -8.36
CA ASP A 64 8.85 8.47 -7.70
C ASP A 64 9.41 7.33 -8.56
N ASP A 65 10.61 7.53 -9.11
CA ASP A 65 11.33 6.57 -9.96
C ASP A 65 11.72 5.28 -9.21
N LYS A 66 11.58 5.28 -7.87
CA LYS A 66 11.85 4.12 -7.01
C LYS A 66 10.68 3.15 -6.93
N ILE A 67 9.46 3.54 -7.29
CA ILE A 67 8.32 2.62 -7.36
C ILE A 67 8.26 2.01 -8.75
N VAL A 68 8.46 0.69 -8.83
CA VAL A 68 8.38 -0.05 -10.10
C VAL A 68 6.93 -0.24 -10.50
N TRP A 69 6.08 -0.56 -9.52
CA TRP A 69 4.66 -0.80 -9.73
C TRP A 69 3.91 -0.69 -8.41
N PHE A 70 2.68 -0.16 -8.45
CA PHE A 70 1.75 -0.27 -7.34
C PHE A 70 0.32 -0.50 -7.83
N LYS A 71 -0.51 -1.07 -6.97
CA LYS A 71 -1.95 -1.23 -7.20
C LYS A 71 -2.70 -1.14 -5.89
N VAL A 72 -3.83 -0.44 -5.91
CA VAL A 72 -4.80 -0.41 -4.82
C VAL A 72 -6.08 -1.09 -5.31
N GLU A 73 -6.58 -2.05 -4.54
CA GLU A 73 -7.83 -2.75 -4.83
C GLU A 73 -8.81 -2.56 -3.69
N LYS A 74 -9.98 -1.97 -3.97
CA LYS A 74 -11.08 -1.91 -3.01
C LYS A 74 -11.72 -3.29 -2.88
N VAL A 75 -11.92 -3.74 -1.65
CA VAL A 75 -12.52 -5.03 -1.32
C VAL A 75 -13.95 -4.79 -0.83
N ASP A 76 -14.93 -5.23 -1.62
CA ASP A 76 -16.32 -5.22 -1.20
C ASP A 76 -16.56 -6.32 -0.17
N LEU A 77 -16.98 -5.94 1.04
CA LEU A 77 -17.46 -6.87 2.05
C LEU A 77 -18.86 -7.33 1.64
N LYS A 78 -18.97 -8.55 1.09
CA LYS A 78 -20.25 -9.23 0.87
C LYS A 78 -20.85 -9.71 2.18
#